data_AF-A0A7Z9WSB2-F1
#
_entry.id   AF-A0A7Z9WSB2-F1
#
_cell.length_a   1.000
_cell.length_b   1.000
_cell.length_c   1.000
_cell.angle_alpha   90.00
_cell.angle_beta   90.00
_cell.angle_gamma   90.00
#
_symmetry.space_group_name_H-M   'P 1'
#
loop_
_entity.id
_entity.type
_entity.pdbx_description
1 polymer ?
#
loop_
_entity_poly.entity_id
_entity_poly.type
_entity_poly.pdbx_seq_one_letter_code
_entity_poly.pdbx_strand_id
1 'polypeptide(L)'
;MYRGDLFSVKSKYGIWKIWWRFPLAIVLIVTVAHIQWFINIGGNQVTWGDFIILPVLVGSILGIVWTIWGVYRARLIQMVKLMHHLVEGAKDVLLLCRQDSFVFISPSIRELTGYDAQVFELSPHFFEKLIHKDDQGGWQAFQRALWQGEVGQPHEYFFQLQTPLKGVVWVRVEARCFDFYGERFCRCVLRDISDEVNLKKTLKRLLEEDVLTGLPNRGALIKACMSLPASNPVTCLMIDVVELRQINVRFGIEAGDFVLQNIAERLQNLSKYPDNPGLVLAARVVGDNFALIFHAPQEQVEWWMSQHISELSKPVFSENLRLFIELHLEVAYHEIELDEELTQHQLEQMLRAAYLKLHPVSLTG
;
A
#
# COMPACT_ATOMS: atom_id res chain seq x y z
N MET A 1 30.17 -13.06 -16.62
CA MET A 1 30.76 -11.76 -16.23
C MET A 1 29.63 -10.97 -15.58
N TYR A 2 29.53 -10.69 -14.29
CA TYR A 2 30.48 -10.56 -13.20
C TYR A 2 30.00 -11.42 -12.01
N ARG A 3 30.80 -12.39 -11.57
CA ARG A 3 30.77 -12.91 -10.19
C ARG A 3 31.90 -12.19 -9.48
N GLY A 4 31.55 -11.29 -8.57
CA GLY A 4 32.50 -10.56 -7.73
C GLY A 4 32.30 -10.95 -6.28
N ASP A 5 33.25 -11.71 -5.76
CA ASP A 5 33.29 -12.22 -4.40
C ASP A 5 33.27 -11.11 -3.35
N LEU A 6 32.24 -11.09 -2.50
CA LEU A 6 32.18 -10.27 -1.29
C LEU A 6 31.59 -11.04 -0.11
N PHE A 7 31.87 -12.34 -0.02
CA PHE A 7 31.69 -13.13 1.20
C PHE A 7 32.87 -14.08 1.38
N SER A 8 33.99 -13.55 1.88
CA SER A 8 34.91 -14.36 2.69
C SER A 8 35.21 -13.62 3.98
N VAL A 9 34.36 -13.83 4.98
CA VAL A 9 34.67 -13.47 6.36
C VAL A 9 35.71 -14.46 6.85
N LYS A 10 36.97 -14.19 6.52
CA LYS A 10 38.11 -14.76 7.26
C LYS A 10 37.98 -14.31 8.71
N SER A 11 37.49 -15.25 9.52
CA SER A 11 37.82 -15.28 10.94
C SER A 11 39.36 -15.27 11.10
N LYS A 12 39.84 -14.74 12.23
CA LYS A 12 41.25 -14.73 12.68
C LYS A 12 42.20 -13.62 12.20
N TYR A 13 41.80 -12.36 12.07
CA TYR A 13 42.81 -11.27 12.03
C TYR A 13 42.31 -10.00 12.74
N GLY A 14 42.71 -9.81 14.00
CA GLY A 14 42.43 -8.56 14.72
C GLY A 14 43.20 -8.39 16.02
N ILE A 15 43.45 -9.48 16.74
CA ILE A 15 44.18 -9.41 18.01
C ILE A 15 45.71 -9.40 17.77
N TRP A 16 46.20 -10.06 16.72
CA TRP A 16 47.64 -10.23 16.48
C TRP A 16 48.39 -9.01 15.92
N LYS A 17 47.70 -8.02 15.30
CA LYS A 17 48.36 -6.80 14.79
C LYS A 17 48.66 -5.75 15.87
N ILE A 18 48.15 -5.93 17.09
CA ILE A 18 48.33 -4.99 18.21
C ILE A 18 49.60 -5.30 19.03
N TRP A 19 50.07 -6.56 19.01
CA TRP A 19 51.24 -6.99 19.79
C TRP A 19 52.57 -6.42 19.30
N TRP A 20 52.72 -6.07 18.02
CA TRP A 20 53.99 -5.48 17.52
C TRP A 20 54.24 -4.04 18.00
N ARG A 21 53.21 -3.33 18.50
CA ARG A 21 53.35 -1.94 18.96
C ARG A 21 53.72 -1.80 20.44
N PHE A 22 53.49 -2.85 21.24
CA PHE A 22 53.95 -2.94 22.63
C PHE A 22 55.48 -2.88 22.79
N PRO A 23 56.28 -3.63 21.99
CA PRO A 23 57.73 -3.51 21.98
C PRO A 23 58.20 -2.09 21.70
N LEU A 24 57.53 -1.36 20.79
CA LEU A 24 57.95 -0.02 20.39
C LEU A 24 57.76 1.00 21.51
N ALA A 25 56.67 0.91 22.27
CA ALA A 25 56.42 1.77 23.42
C ALA A 25 57.39 1.47 24.58
N ILE A 26 57.69 0.19 24.83
CA ILE A 26 58.69 -0.22 25.83
C ILE A 26 60.08 0.26 25.42
N VAL A 27 60.46 0.11 24.14
CA VAL A 27 61.73 0.59 23.61
C VAL A 27 61.85 2.11 23.76
N LEU A 28 60.79 2.88 23.51
CA LEU A 28 60.79 4.34 23.67
C LEU A 28 60.96 4.76 25.15
N ILE A 29 60.25 4.11 26.06
CA ILE A 29 60.36 4.35 27.51
C ILE A 29 61.79 4.03 27.99
N VAL A 30 62.35 2.90 27.55
CA VAL A 30 63.72 2.49 27.88
C VAL A 30 64.75 3.45 27.28
N THR A 31 64.55 3.95 26.06
CA THR A 31 65.48 4.91 25.44
C THR A 31 65.45 6.27 26.12
N VAL A 32 64.27 6.78 26.50
CA VAL A 32 64.17 8.04 27.26
C VAL A 32 64.84 7.90 28.64
N ALA A 33 64.65 6.78 29.33
CA ALA A 33 65.34 6.49 30.59
C ALA A 33 66.87 6.46 30.43
N HIS A 34 67.38 5.87 29.34
CA HIS A 34 68.82 5.83 29.05
C HIS A 34 69.40 7.20 28.68
N ILE A 35 68.69 8.01 27.89
CA ILE A 35 69.12 9.38 27.53
C ILE A 35 69.19 10.25 28.78
N GLN A 36 68.23 10.12 29.69
CA GLN A 36 68.19 10.88 30.92
C GLN A 36 69.27 10.42 31.93
N TRP A 37 69.60 9.14 31.96
CA TRP A 37 70.78 8.63 32.68
C TRP A 37 72.07 9.24 32.14
N PHE A 38 72.24 9.27 30.81
CA PHE A 38 73.44 9.81 30.16
C PHE A 38 73.65 11.31 30.44
N ILE A 39 72.58 12.10 30.44
CA ILE A 39 72.65 13.55 30.71
C ILE A 39 73.01 13.85 32.18
N ASN A 40 72.68 12.95 33.12
CA ASN A 40 72.83 13.19 34.56
C ASN A 40 74.13 12.66 35.18
N ILE A 41 75.07 12.15 34.37
CA ILE A 41 76.41 11.70 34.80
C ILE A 41 77.27 12.85 35.37
N GLY A 42 76.82 14.10 35.25
CA GLY A 42 77.57 15.30 35.66
C GLY A 42 77.35 15.85 37.07
N GLY A 43 76.44 15.34 37.91
CA GLY A 43 76.28 15.94 39.26
C GLY A 43 75.27 15.30 40.22
N ASN A 44 75.80 14.83 41.36
CA ASN A 44 75.17 14.46 42.64
C ASN A 44 74.21 13.24 42.71
N GLN A 45 74.25 12.60 43.89
CA GLN A 45 73.61 11.33 44.24
C GLN A 45 72.09 11.36 44.00
N VAL A 46 71.64 10.71 42.92
CA VAL A 46 70.22 10.41 42.69
C VAL A 46 69.92 8.96 43.05
N THR A 47 68.87 8.74 43.83
CA THR A 47 68.38 7.42 44.26
C THR A 47 67.74 6.66 43.11
N TRP A 48 68.21 5.44 42.84
CA TRP A 48 67.78 4.57 41.73
C TRP A 48 66.26 4.31 41.65
N GLY A 49 65.54 4.39 42.79
CA GLY A 49 64.10 4.13 42.86
C GLY A 49 63.25 5.11 42.05
N ASP A 50 63.60 6.39 42.05
CA ASP A 50 62.76 7.45 41.44
C ASP A 50 62.79 7.43 39.90
N PHE A 51 63.84 6.84 39.30
CA PHE A 51 64.06 6.78 37.85
C PHE A 51 63.23 5.70 37.12
N ILE A 52 62.86 4.61 37.80
CA ILE A 52 62.10 3.49 37.21
C ILE A 52 60.60 3.66 37.41
N ILE A 53 60.20 4.26 38.54
CA ILE A 53 58.79 4.35 38.94
C ILE A 53 57.99 5.20 37.96
N LEU A 54 58.51 6.37 37.55
CA LEU A 54 57.76 7.30 36.71
C LEU A 54 57.46 6.76 35.29
N PRO A 55 58.43 6.21 34.53
CA PRO A 55 58.14 5.67 33.21
C PRO A 55 57.24 4.42 33.24
N VAL A 56 57.37 3.58 34.29
CA VAL A 56 56.50 2.41 34.49
C VAL A 56 55.07 2.83 34.81
N LEU A 57 54.88 3.86 35.64
CA LEU A 57 53.56 4.43 35.94
C LEU A 57 52.92 5.02 34.67
N VAL A 58 53.68 5.81 33.89
CA VAL A 58 53.18 6.40 32.63
C VAL A 58 52.81 5.31 31.63
N GLY A 59 53.66 4.28 31.46
CA GLY A 59 53.37 3.14 30.58
C GLY A 59 52.13 2.36 31.01
N SER A 60 51.94 2.19 32.33
CA SER A 60 50.76 1.52 32.91
C SER A 60 49.48 2.32 32.67
N ILE A 61 49.52 3.64 32.87
CA ILE A 61 48.38 4.54 32.61
C ILE A 61 48.01 4.53 31.12
N LEU A 62 49.00 4.65 30.22
CA LEU A 62 48.76 4.60 28.78
C LEU A 62 48.19 3.24 28.34
N GLY A 63 48.68 2.14 28.90
CA GLY A 63 48.14 0.80 28.66
C GLY A 63 46.68 0.66 29.12
N ILE A 64 46.33 1.21 30.28
CA ILE A 64 44.96 1.24 30.80
C ILE A 64 44.06 2.08 29.88
N VAL A 65 44.46 3.31 29.55
CA VAL A 65 43.69 4.19 28.65
C VAL A 65 43.48 3.54 27.28
N TRP A 66 44.51 2.91 26.71
CA TRP A 66 44.41 2.20 25.43
C TRP A 66 43.47 1.00 25.50
N THR A 67 43.52 0.23 26.60
CA THR A 67 42.64 -0.91 26.83
C THR A 67 41.19 -0.45 26.95
N ILE A 68 40.94 0.60 27.74
CA ILE A 68 39.62 1.22 27.87
C ILE A 68 39.12 1.69 26.50
N TRP A 69 39.93 2.44 25.75
CA TRP A 69 39.57 2.92 24.41
C TRP A 69 39.26 1.77 23.44
N GLY A 70 40.06 0.69 23.46
CA GLY A 70 39.81 -0.50 22.65
C GLY A 70 38.50 -1.19 22.99
N VAL A 71 38.17 -1.31 24.28
CA VAL A 71 36.90 -1.90 24.75
C VAL A 71 35.70 -1.04 24.33
N TYR A 72 35.75 0.28 24.53
CA TYR A 72 34.68 1.20 24.08
C TYR A 72 34.50 1.16 22.57
N ARG A 73 35.60 1.15 21.80
CA ARG A 73 35.55 1.05 20.34
C ARG A 73 34.93 -0.27 19.88
N ALA A 74 35.30 -1.40 20.50
CA ALA A 74 34.71 -2.70 20.18
C ALA A 74 33.21 -2.72 20.48
N ARG A 75 32.79 -2.16 21.64
CA ARG A 75 31.38 -2.07 22.04
C ARG A 75 30.57 -1.18 21.09
N LEU A 76 31.14 -0.06 20.64
CA LEU A 76 30.51 0.81 19.65
C LEU A 76 30.30 0.09 18.32
N ILE A 77 31.31 -0.63 17.81
CA ILE A 77 31.18 -1.40 16.57
C ILE A 77 30.12 -2.50 16.70
N GLN A 78 30.08 -3.21 17.84
CA GLN A 78 29.04 -4.22 18.10
C GLN A 78 27.64 -3.60 18.15
N MET A 79 27.48 -2.47 18.83
CA MET A 79 26.20 -1.77 18.91
C MET A 79 25.71 -1.33 17.53
N VAL A 80 26.59 -0.75 16.69
CA VAL A 80 26.23 -0.34 15.32
C VAL A 80 25.82 -1.54 14.47
N LYS A 81 26.53 -2.67 14.56
CA LYS A 81 26.15 -3.90 13.84
C LYS A 81 24.81 -4.47 14.32
N LEU A 82 24.57 -4.45 15.62
CA LEU A 82 23.30 -4.91 16.19
C LEU A 82 22.14 -4.02 15.71
N MET A 83 22.33 -2.70 15.72
CA MET A 83 21.36 -1.74 15.18
C MET A 83 21.08 -1.99 13.70
N HIS A 84 22.10 -2.27 12.88
CA HIS A 84 21.88 -2.64 11.49
C HIS A 84 21.00 -3.88 11.34
N HIS A 85 21.27 -4.96 12.08
CA HIS A 85 20.43 -6.17 11.99
C HIS A 85 18.99 -5.96 12.49
N LEU A 86 18.78 -5.12 13.51
CA LEU A 86 17.43 -4.76 13.97
C LEU A 86 16.64 -4.01 12.89
N VAL A 87 17.33 -3.18 12.10
CA VAL A 87 16.70 -2.39 11.03
C VAL A 87 16.54 -3.19 9.74
N GLU A 88 17.47 -4.09 9.41
CA GLU A 88 17.39 -4.96 8.22
C GLU A 88 16.21 -5.95 8.28
N GLY A 89 15.78 -6.34 9.48
CA GLY A 89 14.58 -7.19 9.65
C GLY A 89 13.25 -6.43 9.49
N ALA A 90 13.27 -5.10 9.44
CA ALA A 90 12.07 -4.29 9.30
C ALA A 90 11.64 -4.21 7.83
N LYS A 91 10.42 -4.66 7.55
CA LYS A 91 9.79 -4.47 6.23
C LYS A 91 9.49 -3.01 5.92
N ASP A 92 9.22 -2.22 6.96
CA ASP A 92 8.98 -0.79 6.83
C ASP A 92 10.30 -0.04 6.61
N VAL A 93 10.22 1.10 5.92
CA VAL A 93 11.36 2.00 5.78
C VAL A 93 11.41 2.94 6.97
N LEU A 94 12.54 2.94 7.67
CA LEU A 94 12.79 3.83 8.79
C LEU A 94 13.64 5.00 8.31
N LEU A 95 13.15 6.21 8.56
CA LEU A 95 13.83 7.46 8.24
C LEU A 95 14.07 8.24 9.53
N LEU A 96 15.26 8.79 9.65
CA LEU A 96 15.56 9.88 10.58
C LEU A 96 15.97 11.08 9.75
N CYS A 97 15.25 12.17 9.85
CA CYS A 97 15.56 13.40 9.13
C CYS A 97 15.66 14.60 10.07
N ARG A 98 16.46 15.56 9.61
CA ARG A 98 16.41 16.97 10.01
C ARG A 98 15.61 17.71 8.94
N GLN A 99 15.22 18.96 9.19
CA GLN A 99 14.38 19.77 8.32
C GLN A 99 14.73 19.65 6.82
N ASP A 100 16.02 19.72 6.46
CA ASP A 100 16.46 19.73 5.06
C ASP A 100 17.36 18.53 4.66
N SER A 101 17.47 17.50 5.50
CA SER A 101 18.37 16.36 5.22
C SER A 101 17.96 15.06 5.91
N PHE A 102 18.33 13.93 5.30
CA PHE A 102 18.21 12.61 5.92
C PHE A 102 19.48 12.30 6.72
N VAL A 103 19.32 12.02 8.01
CA VAL A 103 20.39 11.59 8.92
C VAL A 103 20.58 10.07 8.84
N PHE A 104 19.49 9.34 8.64
CA PHE A 104 19.51 7.89 8.49
C PHE A 104 18.34 7.42 7.63
N ILE A 105 18.60 6.42 6.80
CA ILE A 105 17.59 5.73 5.99
C ILE A 105 17.87 4.23 6.08
N SER A 106 16.86 3.43 6.42
CA SER A 106 17.02 1.98 6.44
C SER A 106 17.25 1.40 5.04
N PRO A 107 17.99 0.29 4.91
CA PRO A 107 18.23 -0.37 3.62
C PRO A 107 16.94 -0.81 2.90
N SER A 108 15.84 -1.04 3.63
CA SER A 108 14.53 -1.40 3.08
C SER A 108 13.96 -0.35 2.10
N ILE A 109 14.48 0.89 2.06
CA ILE A 109 14.10 1.88 1.03
C ILE A 109 14.36 1.38 -0.39
N ARG A 110 15.34 0.49 -0.59
CA ARG A 110 15.65 -0.09 -1.89
C ARG A 110 14.56 -1.03 -2.38
N GLU A 111 13.95 -1.79 -1.50
CA GLU A 111 12.82 -2.67 -1.84
C GLU A 111 11.56 -1.88 -2.18
N LEU A 112 11.39 -0.71 -1.57
CA LEU A 112 10.29 0.21 -1.86
C LEU A 112 10.50 0.96 -3.18
N THR A 113 11.67 1.58 -3.37
CA THR A 113 11.90 2.57 -4.45
C THR A 113 12.77 2.06 -5.59
N GLY A 114 13.56 1.01 -5.38
CA GLY A 114 14.60 0.56 -6.32
C GLY A 114 15.94 1.29 -6.21
N TYR A 115 16.02 2.36 -5.40
CA TYR A 115 17.25 3.13 -5.19
C TYR A 115 17.90 2.81 -3.85
N ASP A 116 19.23 2.80 -3.81
CA ASP A 116 19.98 2.66 -2.56
C ASP A 116 19.85 3.91 -1.68
N ALA A 117 19.87 3.73 -0.36
CA ALA A 117 19.75 4.79 0.64
C ALA A 117 20.70 5.99 0.39
N GLN A 118 21.92 5.72 -0.09
CA GLN A 118 22.94 6.74 -0.38
C GLN A 118 22.48 7.81 -1.37
N VAL A 119 21.59 7.48 -2.31
CA VAL A 119 21.06 8.44 -3.29
C VAL A 119 20.27 9.55 -2.58
N PHE A 120 19.47 9.18 -1.59
CA PHE A 120 18.64 10.10 -0.83
C PHE A 120 19.45 10.89 0.21
N GLU A 121 20.51 10.29 0.77
CA GLU A 121 21.45 10.98 1.65
C GLU A 121 22.20 12.11 0.91
N LEU A 122 22.64 11.85 -0.33
CA LEU A 122 23.33 12.83 -1.17
C LEU A 122 22.39 13.88 -1.78
N SER A 123 21.12 13.55 -1.96
CA SER A 123 20.14 14.42 -2.59
C SER A 123 18.78 14.28 -1.92
N PRO A 124 18.55 14.97 -0.78
CA PRO A 124 17.29 14.87 -0.03
C PRO A 124 16.05 15.21 -0.86
N HIS A 125 16.16 16.20 -1.74
CA HIS A 125 15.10 16.64 -2.66
C HIS A 125 14.77 15.61 -3.74
N PHE A 126 15.57 14.56 -3.91
CA PHE A 126 15.26 13.47 -4.84
C PHE A 126 14.02 12.70 -4.41
N PHE A 127 13.77 12.57 -3.10
CA PHE A 127 12.57 11.90 -2.59
C PHE A 127 11.28 12.56 -3.10
N GLU A 128 11.22 13.89 -3.13
CA GLU A 128 10.06 14.64 -3.61
C GLU A 128 9.78 14.42 -5.10
N LYS A 129 10.81 14.08 -5.89
CA LYS A 129 10.65 13.75 -7.32
C LYS A 129 9.99 12.39 -7.54
N LEU A 130 10.06 11.49 -6.56
CA LEU A 130 9.39 10.20 -6.62
C LEU A 130 7.91 10.31 -6.24
N ILE A 131 7.46 11.41 -5.62
CA ILE A 131 6.06 11.59 -5.25
C ILE A 131 5.23 11.86 -6.50
N HIS A 132 4.08 11.17 -6.61
CA HIS A 132 3.15 11.36 -7.71
C HIS A 132 2.71 12.82 -7.79
N LYS A 133 2.52 13.33 -9.02
CA LYS A 133 2.24 14.76 -9.26
C LYS A 133 1.02 15.28 -8.48
N ASP A 134 -0.01 14.45 -8.40
CA ASP A 134 -1.27 14.80 -7.72
C ASP A 134 -1.09 14.94 -6.19
N ASP A 135 -0.08 14.30 -5.61
CA ASP A 135 0.18 14.30 -4.17
C ASP A 135 1.22 15.35 -3.73
N GLN A 136 1.89 16.05 -4.66
CA GLN A 136 2.96 17.01 -4.32
C GLN A 136 2.46 18.15 -3.42
N GLY A 137 1.26 18.68 -3.68
CA GLY A 137 0.69 19.76 -2.86
C GLY A 137 0.35 19.30 -1.44
N GLY A 138 -0.21 18.11 -1.30
CA GLY A 138 -0.53 17.51 0.00
C GLY A 138 0.73 17.16 0.79
N TRP A 139 1.76 16.65 0.11
CA TRP A 139 3.07 16.39 0.72
C TRP A 139 3.72 17.65 1.32
N GLN A 140 3.70 18.77 0.60
CA GLN A 140 4.21 20.04 1.11
C GLN A 140 3.40 20.58 2.30
N ALA A 141 2.09 20.34 2.32
CA ALA A 141 1.25 20.68 3.48
C ALA A 141 1.59 19.80 4.68
N PHE A 142 1.81 18.49 4.47
CA PHE A 142 2.23 17.54 5.48
C PHE A 142 3.59 17.91 6.09
N GLN A 143 4.60 18.21 5.26
CA GLN A 143 5.92 18.64 5.73
C GLN A 143 5.82 19.92 6.59
N ARG A 144 5.03 20.91 6.14
CA ARG A 144 4.81 22.14 6.91
C ARG A 144 4.17 21.86 8.26
N ALA A 145 3.10 21.07 8.30
CA ALA A 145 2.42 20.69 9.53
C ALA A 145 3.37 19.95 10.49
N LEU A 146 4.17 19.02 9.98
CA LEU A 146 5.11 18.21 10.76
C LEU A 146 6.21 19.06 11.43
N TRP A 147 6.79 20.02 10.72
CA TRP A 147 7.89 20.86 11.24
C TRP A 147 7.41 22.07 12.04
N GLN A 148 6.21 22.59 11.77
CA GLN A 148 5.62 23.71 12.51
C GLN A 148 4.75 23.26 13.70
N GLY A 149 4.32 21.99 13.71
CA GLY A 149 3.48 21.41 14.75
C GLY A 149 4.20 21.20 16.08
N GLU A 150 3.46 20.74 17.07
CA GLU A 150 3.99 20.45 18.40
C GLU A 150 4.93 19.25 18.39
N VAL A 151 5.99 19.31 19.20
CA VAL A 151 6.94 18.22 19.35
C VAL A 151 6.25 17.00 19.97
N GLY A 152 6.51 15.80 19.44
CA GLY A 152 5.88 14.56 19.88
C GLY A 152 4.51 14.27 19.25
N GLN A 153 3.87 15.24 18.60
CA GLN A 153 2.60 15.01 17.91
C GLN A 153 2.80 14.07 16.71
N PRO A 154 2.07 12.94 16.65
CA PRO A 154 2.12 12.05 15.49
C PRO A 154 1.40 12.72 14.31
N HIS A 155 2.03 12.68 13.14
CA HIS A 155 1.45 13.09 11.88
C HIS A 155 1.45 11.89 10.94
N GLU A 156 0.34 11.68 10.25
CA GLU A 156 0.21 10.63 9.23
C GLU A 156 -0.24 11.22 7.90
N TYR A 157 0.23 10.62 6.81
CA TYR A 157 -0.22 10.97 5.48
C TYR A 157 -0.10 9.80 4.51
N PHE A 158 -0.98 9.78 3.52
CA PHE A 158 -1.07 8.75 2.50
C PHE A 158 -0.81 9.40 1.14
N PHE A 159 0.09 8.82 0.36
CA PHE A 159 0.49 9.37 -0.93
C PHE A 159 1.02 8.27 -1.84
N GLN A 160 1.11 8.57 -3.13
CA GLN A 160 1.64 7.66 -4.12
C GLN A 160 3.10 7.99 -4.46
N LEU A 161 3.92 6.95 -4.57
CA LEU A 161 5.26 7.01 -5.13
C LEU A 161 5.30 6.44 -6.54
N GLN A 162 5.97 7.12 -7.45
CA GLN A 162 6.44 6.60 -8.72
C GLN A 162 7.84 6.03 -8.56
N THR A 163 7.94 4.72 -8.70
CA THR A 163 9.17 3.96 -8.53
C THR A 163 9.54 3.27 -9.85
N PRO A 164 10.83 3.19 -10.21
CA PRO A 164 11.28 2.40 -11.36
C PRO A 164 11.07 0.89 -11.16
N LEU A 165 11.02 0.41 -9.90
CA LEU A 165 10.94 -1.02 -9.60
C LEU A 165 9.50 -1.56 -9.65
N LYS A 166 8.55 -0.85 -9.05
CA LYS A 166 7.16 -1.30 -8.87
C LYS A 166 6.14 -0.44 -9.63
N GLY A 167 6.57 0.61 -10.34
CA GLY A 167 5.65 1.59 -10.90
C GLY A 167 5.03 2.46 -9.80
N VAL A 168 3.70 2.59 -9.79
CA VAL A 168 2.97 3.39 -8.79
C VAL A 168 2.70 2.56 -7.54
N VAL A 169 3.12 3.05 -6.38
CA VAL A 169 3.03 2.39 -5.07
C VAL A 169 2.31 3.30 -4.09
N TRP A 170 1.34 2.79 -3.34
CA TRP A 170 0.71 3.54 -2.24
C TRP A 170 1.56 3.43 -0.98
N VAL A 171 1.86 4.57 -0.37
CA VAL A 171 2.71 4.65 0.82
C VAL A 171 1.98 5.40 1.94
N ARG A 172 2.05 4.83 3.14
CA ARG A 172 1.71 5.53 4.37
C ARG A 172 2.99 6.02 5.03
N VAL A 173 3.06 7.31 5.34
CA VAL A 173 4.09 7.88 6.22
C VAL A 173 3.50 8.13 7.60
N GLU A 174 4.21 7.68 8.63
CA GLU A 174 3.98 8.08 10.01
C GLU A 174 5.21 8.83 10.51
N ALA A 175 5.05 10.08 10.92
CA ALA A 175 6.15 10.95 11.31
C ALA A 175 5.93 11.54 12.70
N ARG A 176 7.02 11.63 13.48
CA ARG A 176 7.01 12.27 14.79
C ARG A 176 8.30 13.07 15.00
N CYS A 177 8.13 14.37 15.25
CA CYS A 177 9.22 15.24 15.64
C CYS A 177 9.61 15.04 17.12
N PHE A 178 10.88 15.17 17.43
CA PHE A 178 11.43 15.16 18.79
C PHE A 178 12.68 16.05 18.86
N ASP A 179 12.93 16.64 20.02
CA ASP A 179 14.14 17.44 20.24
C ASP A 179 15.25 16.58 20.82
N PHE A 180 16.46 16.72 20.29
CA PHE A 180 17.65 16.00 20.74
C PHE A 180 18.85 16.95 20.72
N TYR A 181 19.44 17.20 21.89
CA TYR A 181 20.51 18.18 22.09
C TYR A 181 20.23 19.59 21.52
N GLY A 182 18.98 20.06 21.63
CA GLY A 182 18.58 21.40 21.19
C GLY A 182 18.34 21.51 19.67
N GLU A 183 18.46 20.41 18.93
CA GLU A 183 18.06 20.33 17.52
C GLU A 183 16.80 19.47 17.37
N ARG A 184 15.92 19.88 16.46
CA ARG A 184 14.68 19.15 16.14
C ARG A 184 14.95 18.09 15.07
N PHE A 185 14.64 16.85 15.40
CA PHE A 185 14.68 15.71 14.50
C PHE A 185 13.28 15.20 14.23
N CYS A 186 13.11 14.46 13.14
CA CYS A 186 11.89 13.75 12.84
C CYS A 186 12.19 12.29 12.52
N ARG A 187 11.48 11.40 13.20
CA ARG A 187 11.46 9.97 12.87
C ARG A 187 10.25 9.70 11.99
N CYS A 188 10.48 9.17 10.80
CA CYS A 188 9.42 8.74 9.89
C CYS A 188 9.49 7.23 9.64
N VAL A 189 8.32 6.62 9.50
CA VAL A 189 8.17 5.24 9.06
C VAL A 189 7.36 5.27 7.77
N LEU A 190 7.92 4.73 6.68
CA LEU A 190 7.19 4.53 5.43
C LEU A 190 6.79 3.07 5.31
N ARG A 191 5.52 2.83 5.02
CA ARG A 191 4.98 1.50 4.75
C ARG A 191 4.35 1.46 3.37
N ASP A 192 4.72 0.45 2.59
CA ASP A 192 4.00 0.09 1.36
C ASP A 192 2.64 -0.50 1.75
N ILE A 193 1.58 0.20 1.38
CA ILE A 193 0.19 -0.22 1.64
C ILE A 193 -0.53 -0.59 0.34
N SER A 194 0.21 -0.81 -0.76
CA SER A 194 -0.37 -1.11 -2.06
C SER A 194 -1.22 -2.37 -2.02
N ASP A 195 -0.74 -3.42 -1.35
CA ASP A 195 -1.50 -4.67 -1.18
C ASP A 195 -2.77 -4.46 -0.36
N GLU A 196 -2.72 -3.64 0.69
CA GLU A 196 -3.89 -3.31 1.53
C GLU A 196 -4.94 -2.52 0.73
N VAL A 197 -4.50 -1.53 -0.04
CA VAL A 197 -5.37 -0.71 -0.91
C VAL A 197 -5.99 -1.57 -2.01
N ASN A 198 -5.19 -2.40 -2.68
CA ASN A 198 -5.66 -3.30 -3.72
C ASN A 198 -6.62 -4.35 -3.16
N LEU A 199 -6.31 -4.96 -2.02
CA LEU A 199 -7.19 -5.91 -1.35
C LEU A 199 -8.52 -5.25 -0.97
N LYS A 200 -8.50 -4.05 -0.39
CA LYS A 200 -9.71 -3.30 -0.04
C LYS A 200 -10.54 -2.97 -1.28
N LYS A 201 -9.89 -2.58 -2.38
CA LYS A 201 -10.56 -2.33 -3.66
C LYS A 201 -11.20 -3.60 -4.22
N THR A 202 -10.49 -4.72 -4.20
CA THR A 202 -10.99 -6.03 -4.63
C THR A 202 -12.14 -6.50 -3.77
N LEU A 203 -12.04 -6.37 -2.44
CA LEU A 203 -13.12 -6.71 -1.52
C LEU A 203 -14.36 -5.85 -1.77
N LYS A 204 -14.18 -4.54 -1.95
CA LYS A 204 -15.30 -3.64 -2.30
C LYS A 204 -15.96 -4.10 -3.60
N ARG A 205 -15.16 -4.43 -4.62
CA ARG A 205 -15.64 -4.95 -5.90
C ARG A 205 -16.45 -6.24 -5.72
N LEU A 206 -15.94 -7.21 -4.95
CA LEU A 206 -16.63 -8.49 -4.70
C LEU A 206 -17.91 -8.31 -3.88
N LEU A 207 -17.98 -7.29 -3.02
CA LEU A 207 -19.17 -6.98 -2.23
C LEU A 207 -20.23 -6.22 -3.03
N GLU A 208 -19.83 -5.46 -4.07
CA GLU A 208 -20.73 -4.56 -4.80
C GLU A 208 -21.02 -5.02 -6.24
N GLU A 209 -20.23 -5.91 -6.83
CA GLU A 209 -20.38 -6.38 -8.21
C GLU A 209 -20.63 -7.90 -8.28
N ASP A 210 -21.31 -8.33 -9.34
CA ASP A 210 -21.42 -9.73 -9.76
C ASP A 210 -20.14 -10.14 -10.51
N VAL A 211 -19.51 -11.22 -10.05
CA VAL A 211 -18.18 -11.64 -10.54
C VAL A 211 -18.19 -12.02 -12.02
N LEU A 212 -19.31 -12.57 -12.52
CA LEU A 212 -19.41 -13.03 -13.90
C LEU A 212 -19.63 -11.86 -14.87
N THR A 213 -20.55 -10.96 -14.52
CA THR A 213 -21.03 -9.91 -15.44
C THR A 213 -20.38 -8.56 -15.24
N GLY A 214 -19.75 -8.32 -14.08
CA GLY A 214 -19.21 -7.02 -13.70
C GLY A 214 -20.28 -5.94 -13.48
N LEU A 215 -21.57 -6.27 -13.56
CA LEU A 215 -22.63 -5.40 -13.12
C LEU A 215 -22.64 -5.31 -11.59
N PRO A 216 -23.19 -4.23 -11.02
CA PRO A 216 -23.59 -4.22 -9.62
C PRO A 216 -24.39 -5.47 -9.24
N ASN A 217 -24.19 -5.97 -8.03
CA ASN A 217 -24.98 -7.06 -7.50
C ASN A 217 -26.25 -6.53 -6.79
N ARG A 218 -27.10 -7.46 -6.32
CA ARG A 218 -28.31 -7.12 -5.55
C ARG A 218 -28.06 -6.18 -4.37
N GLY A 219 -26.96 -6.37 -3.63
CA GLY A 219 -26.62 -5.54 -2.47
C GLY A 219 -26.30 -4.11 -2.85
N ALA A 220 -25.52 -3.91 -3.91
CA ALA A 220 -25.22 -2.59 -4.45
C ALA A 220 -26.47 -1.89 -5.01
N LEU A 221 -27.36 -2.63 -5.68
CA LEU A 221 -28.65 -2.11 -6.16
C LEU A 221 -29.48 -1.50 -5.03
N ILE A 222 -29.70 -2.28 -3.96
CA ILE A 222 -30.47 -1.84 -2.79
C ILE A 222 -29.83 -0.60 -2.17
N LYS A 223 -28.51 -0.64 -1.93
CA LYS A 223 -27.75 0.46 -1.33
C LYS A 223 -27.86 1.76 -2.15
N ALA A 224 -27.81 1.68 -3.47
CA ALA A 224 -27.94 2.86 -4.34
C ALA A 224 -29.34 3.49 -4.29
N CYS A 225 -30.38 2.68 -4.09
CA CYS A 225 -31.76 3.15 -4.05
C CYS A 225 -32.14 3.80 -2.71
N MET A 226 -31.47 3.42 -1.62
CA MET A 226 -31.73 3.99 -0.29
C MET A 226 -31.45 5.50 -0.19
N SER A 227 -30.63 6.05 -1.09
CA SER A 227 -30.32 7.49 -1.12
C SER A 227 -31.20 8.31 -2.06
N LEU A 228 -32.27 7.72 -2.61
CA LEU A 228 -33.16 8.42 -3.54
C LEU A 228 -34.12 9.35 -2.79
N PRO A 229 -34.31 10.60 -3.26
CA PRO A 229 -35.26 11.52 -2.66
C PRO A 229 -36.70 11.11 -2.98
N ALA A 230 -37.65 11.40 -2.08
CA ALA A 230 -39.09 11.12 -2.26
C ALA A 230 -39.80 12.05 -3.27
N SER A 231 -39.14 12.43 -4.36
CA SER A 231 -39.64 13.41 -5.33
C SER A 231 -40.37 12.79 -6.53
N ASN A 232 -40.04 11.54 -6.86
CA ASN A 232 -40.62 10.77 -7.97
C ASN A 232 -40.88 9.34 -7.49
N PRO A 233 -41.82 8.61 -8.12
CA PRO A 233 -41.93 7.18 -7.89
C PRO A 233 -40.66 6.44 -8.34
N VAL A 234 -40.43 5.27 -7.75
CA VAL A 234 -39.34 4.37 -8.12
C VAL A 234 -39.91 3.18 -8.86
N THR A 235 -39.41 2.95 -10.07
CA THR A 235 -39.80 1.82 -10.91
C THR A 235 -38.70 0.79 -10.97
N CYS A 236 -39.04 -0.46 -10.67
CA CYS A 236 -38.21 -1.62 -10.93
C CYS A 236 -38.61 -2.28 -12.24
N LEU A 237 -37.64 -2.46 -13.13
CA LEU A 237 -37.70 -3.34 -14.28
C LEU A 237 -36.89 -4.59 -13.98
N MET A 238 -37.52 -5.76 -14.00
CA MET A 238 -36.85 -7.06 -13.94
C MET A 238 -36.80 -7.66 -15.34
N ILE A 239 -35.66 -8.23 -15.70
CA ILE A 239 -35.40 -8.89 -16.98
C ILE A 239 -34.92 -10.31 -16.71
N ASP A 240 -35.54 -11.30 -17.36
CA ASP A 240 -35.15 -12.70 -17.32
C ASP A 240 -34.71 -13.20 -18.70
N VAL A 241 -33.69 -14.06 -18.71
CA VAL A 241 -33.17 -14.67 -19.95
C VAL A 241 -33.89 -15.99 -20.20
N VAL A 242 -34.82 -15.95 -21.15
CA VAL A 242 -35.65 -17.10 -21.50
C VAL A 242 -34.76 -18.27 -21.95
N GLU A 243 -35.02 -19.45 -21.39
CA GLU A 243 -34.34 -20.71 -21.73
C GLU A 243 -32.81 -20.74 -21.48
N LEU A 244 -32.26 -19.89 -20.62
CA LEU A 244 -30.82 -19.95 -20.28
C LEU A 244 -30.37 -21.34 -19.82
N ARG A 245 -31.23 -22.05 -19.08
CA ARG A 245 -30.97 -23.44 -18.68
C ARG A 245 -30.79 -24.37 -19.89
N GLN A 246 -31.59 -24.21 -20.95
CA GLN A 246 -31.47 -25.02 -22.15
C GLN A 246 -30.19 -24.70 -22.92
N ILE A 247 -29.81 -23.41 -22.98
CA ILE A 247 -28.53 -22.97 -23.53
C ILE A 247 -27.37 -23.66 -22.80
N ASN A 248 -27.38 -23.64 -21.47
CA ASN A 248 -26.36 -24.29 -20.63
C ASN A 248 -26.29 -25.81 -20.87
N VAL A 249 -27.43 -26.47 -21.00
CA VAL A 249 -27.48 -27.92 -21.25
C VAL A 249 -26.96 -28.26 -22.65
N ARG A 250 -27.27 -27.43 -23.66
CA ARG A 250 -26.95 -27.72 -25.06
C ARG A 250 -25.54 -27.31 -25.46
N PHE A 251 -25.05 -26.19 -24.93
CA PHE A 251 -23.80 -25.55 -25.36
C PHE A 251 -22.76 -25.42 -24.23
N GLY A 252 -23.11 -25.85 -23.01
CA GLY A 252 -22.23 -25.79 -21.84
C GLY A 252 -22.40 -24.49 -21.04
N ILE A 253 -21.86 -24.52 -19.81
CA ILE A 253 -21.97 -23.39 -18.87
C ILE A 253 -21.29 -22.13 -19.43
N GLU A 254 -20.15 -22.27 -20.11
CA GLU A 254 -19.43 -21.15 -20.73
C GLU A 254 -20.31 -20.40 -21.76
N ALA A 255 -21.23 -21.08 -22.43
CA ALA A 255 -22.14 -20.46 -23.39
C ALA A 255 -23.21 -19.60 -22.69
N GLY A 256 -23.81 -20.09 -21.60
CA GLY A 256 -24.74 -19.28 -20.83
C GLY A 256 -24.05 -18.11 -20.12
N ASP A 257 -22.83 -18.33 -19.62
CA ASP A 257 -22.00 -17.29 -19.04
C ASP A 257 -21.72 -16.18 -20.06
N PHE A 258 -21.38 -16.55 -21.30
CA PHE A 258 -21.17 -15.61 -22.39
C PHE A 258 -22.43 -14.83 -22.77
N VAL A 259 -23.61 -15.46 -22.75
CA VAL A 259 -24.90 -14.79 -22.96
C VAL A 259 -25.15 -13.75 -21.88
N LEU A 260 -24.97 -14.12 -20.61
CA LEU A 260 -25.16 -13.22 -19.47
C LEU A 260 -24.20 -12.03 -19.51
N GLN A 261 -22.94 -12.25 -19.88
CA GLN A 261 -21.96 -11.18 -20.05
C GLN A 261 -22.34 -10.21 -21.16
N ASN A 262 -22.86 -10.70 -22.30
CA ASN A 262 -23.32 -9.84 -23.39
C ASN A 262 -24.53 -8.99 -22.99
N ILE A 263 -25.50 -9.58 -22.27
CA ILE A 263 -26.65 -8.83 -21.76
C ILE A 263 -26.18 -7.75 -20.78
N ALA A 264 -25.27 -8.10 -19.88
CA ALA A 264 -24.69 -7.16 -18.94
C ALA A 264 -23.98 -5.98 -19.62
N GLU A 265 -23.18 -6.23 -20.64
CA GLU A 265 -22.52 -5.18 -21.42
C GLU A 265 -23.54 -4.25 -22.10
N ARG A 266 -24.60 -4.83 -22.69
CA ARG A 266 -25.67 -4.04 -23.32
C ARG A 266 -26.43 -3.19 -22.30
N LEU A 267 -26.71 -3.74 -21.13
CA LEU A 267 -27.31 -2.99 -20.01
C LEU A 267 -26.40 -1.84 -19.55
N GLN A 268 -25.10 -2.08 -19.40
CA GLN A 268 -24.14 -1.01 -19.06
C GLN A 268 -24.10 0.10 -20.12
N ASN A 269 -24.25 -0.25 -21.39
CA ASN A 269 -24.29 0.74 -22.47
C ASN A 269 -25.61 1.50 -22.49
N LEU A 270 -26.74 0.83 -22.28
CA LEU A 270 -28.05 1.47 -22.10
C LEU A 270 -28.04 2.46 -20.94
N SER A 271 -27.37 2.14 -19.83
CA SER A 271 -27.25 3.06 -18.69
C SER A 271 -26.55 4.38 -19.00
N LYS A 272 -25.81 4.47 -20.11
CA LYS A 272 -25.08 5.67 -20.52
C LYS A 272 -25.90 6.57 -21.45
N TYR A 273 -27.07 6.14 -21.89
CA TYR A 273 -27.92 6.93 -22.78
C TYR A 273 -28.42 8.18 -22.06
N PRO A 274 -28.24 9.39 -22.61
CA PRO A 274 -28.59 10.64 -21.92
C PRO A 274 -30.10 10.87 -21.78
N ASP A 275 -30.91 10.18 -22.58
CA ASP A 275 -32.38 10.24 -22.59
C ASP A 275 -33.05 9.20 -21.68
N ASN A 276 -32.27 8.42 -20.91
CA ASN A 276 -32.85 7.48 -19.96
C ASN A 276 -33.69 8.24 -18.89
N PRO A 277 -34.85 7.70 -18.47
CA PRO A 277 -35.79 8.39 -17.58
C PRO A 277 -35.32 8.34 -16.11
N GLY A 278 -34.06 8.66 -15.82
CA GLY A 278 -33.53 8.65 -14.46
C GLY A 278 -33.16 7.26 -13.94
N LEU A 279 -32.50 6.45 -14.78
CA LEU A 279 -31.91 5.18 -14.37
C LEU A 279 -30.91 5.42 -13.23
N VAL A 280 -31.14 4.73 -12.11
CA VAL A 280 -30.31 4.79 -10.91
C VAL A 280 -29.19 3.78 -11.02
N LEU A 281 -29.55 2.51 -11.29
CA LEU A 281 -28.58 1.43 -11.38
C LEU A 281 -29.16 0.22 -12.11
N ALA A 282 -28.32 -0.47 -12.88
CA ALA A 282 -28.58 -1.79 -13.44
C ALA A 282 -27.74 -2.83 -12.68
N ALA A 283 -28.33 -3.97 -12.34
CA ALA A 283 -27.69 -5.00 -11.53
C ALA A 283 -28.08 -6.41 -11.97
N ARG A 284 -27.20 -7.39 -11.69
CA ARG A 284 -27.58 -8.80 -11.71
C ARG A 284 -28.00 -9.23 -10.31
N VAL A 285 -29.22 -9.73 -10.18
CA VAL A 285 -29.83 -10.01 -8.87
C VAL A 285 -29.58 -11.44 -8.45
N VAL A 286 -29.98 -12.39 -9.30
CA VAL A 286 -29.82 -13.83 -9.04
C VAL A 286 -29.90 -14.61 -10.36
N GLY A 287 -29.04 -15.60 -10.57
CA GLY A 287 -29.15 -16.49 -11.74
C GLY A 287 -29.16 -15.73 -13.08
N ASP A 288 -30.21 -15.91 -13.86
CA ASP A 288 -30.55 -15.27 -15.13
C ASP A 288 -31.23 -13.88 -14.99
N ASN A 289 -31.54 -13.45 -13.77
CA ASN A 289 -32.35 -12.27 -13.53
C ASN A 289 -31.51 -11.00 -13.34
N PHE A 290 -31.85 -9.98 -14.12
CA PHE A 290 -31.30 -8.62 -14.04
C PHE A 290 -32.39 -7.65 -13.56
N ALA A 291 -32.00 -6.66 -12.76
CA ALA A 291 -32.90 -5.59 -12.33
C ALA A 291 -32.33 -4.22 -12.65
N LEU A 292 -33.19 -3.34 -13.12
CA LEU A 292 -32.91 -1.93 -13.34
C LEU A 292 -33.86 -1.12 -12.47
N ILE A 293 -33.31 -0.15 -11.75
CA ILE A 293 -34.11 0.77 -10.93
C ILE A 293 -34.06 2.15 -11.55
N PHE A 294 -35.23 2.75 -11.72
CA PHE A 294 -35.42 4.10 -12.25
C PHE A 294 -36.09 4.98 -11.20
N HIS A 295 -35.66 6.22 -11.10
CA HIS A 295 -36.30 7.26 -10.29
C HIS A 295 -37.32 8.05 -11.12
N ALA A 296 -38.26 7.31 -11.73
CA ALA A 296 -39.30 7.83 -12.61
C ALA A 296 -40.52 6.92 -12.66
N PRO A 297 -41.66 7.46 -13.16
CA PRO A 297 -42.89 6.69 -13.33
C PRO A 297 -42.75 5.53 -14.32
N GLN A 298 -43.48 4.44 -14.06
CA GLN A 298 -43.43 3.20 -14.82
C GLN A 298 -43.78 3.42 -16.29
N GLU A 299 -44.75 4.28 -16.60
CA GLU A 299 -45.13 4.60 -17.98
C GLU A 299 -43.95 5.13 -18.81
N GLN A 300 -43.11 6.00 -18.22
CA GLN A 300 -41.93 6.54 -18.90
C GLN A 300 -40.86 5.47 -19.12
N VAL A 301 -40.68 4.59 -18.13
CA VAL A 301 -39.74 3.47 -18.20
C VAL A 301 -40.18 2.46 -19.27
N GLU A 302 -41.46 2.10 -19.30
CA GLU A 302 -42.04 1.19 -20.30
C GLU A 302 -41.90 1.78 -21.71
N TRP A 303 -42.18 3.07 -21.89
CA TRP A 303 -41.99 3.74 -23.16
C TRP A 303 -40.53 3.71 -23.59
N TRP A 304 -39.59 4.10 -22.71
CA TRP A 304 -38.16 4.10 -23.04
C TRP A 304 -37.65 2.69 -23.37
N MET A 305 -38.07 1.68 -22.60
CA MET A 305 -37.74 0.28 -22.86
C MET A 305 -38.31 -0.22 -24.18
N SER A 306 -39.51 0.19 -24.60
CA SER A 306 -40.07 -0.19 -25.90
C SER A 306 -39.17 0.22 -27.08
N GLN A 307 -38.42 1.31 -26.93
CA GLN A 307 -37.49 1.81 -27.96
C GLN A 307 -36.14 1.08 -27.93
N HIS A 308 -35.75 0.51 -26.79
CA HIS A 308 -34.41 -0.01 -26.54
C HIS A 308 -34.36 -1.54 -26.36
N ILE A 309 -35.49 -2.21 -26.17
CA ILE A 309 -35.55 -3.68 -25.96
C ILE A 309 -34.99 -4.46 -27.15
N SER A 310 -35.10 -3.92 -28.36
CA SER A 310 -34.52 -4.52 -29.57
C SER A 310 -33.00 -4.61 -29.51
N GLU A 311 -32.33 -3.61 -28.92
CA GLU A 311 -30.87 -3.60 -28.71
C GLU A 311 -30.45 -4.68 -27.70
N LEU A 312 -31.22 -4.84 -26.62
CA LEU A 312 -30.98 -5.89 -25.63
C LEU A 312 -31.19 -7.29 -26.20
N SER A 313 -32.14 -7.45 -27.12
CA SER A 313 -32.56 -8.75 -27.66
C SER A 313 -31.79 -9.17 -28.92
N LYS A 314 -30.79 -8.38 -29.35
CA LYS A 314 -29.94 -8.76 -30.50
C LYS A 314 -29.32 -10.14 -30.30
N PRO A 315 -29.19 -10.98 -31.34
CA PRO A 315 -28.51 -12.26 -31.21
C PRO A 315 -27.08 -12.10 -30.67
N VAL A 316 -26.60 -13.11 -29.95
CA VAL A 316 -25.23 -13.16 -29.46
C VAL A 316 -24.42 -14.11 -30.33
N PHE A 317 -23.24 -13.68 -30.75
CA PHE A 317 -22.32 -14.47 -31.56
C PHE A 317 -20.97 -14.58 -30.84
N SER A 318 -20.43 -15.80 -30.77
CA SER A 318 -19.07 -16.07 -30.31
C SER A 318 -18.31 -16.85 -31.36
N GLU A 319 -17.22 -16.28 -31.89
CA GLU A 319 -16.30 -17.01 -32.75
C GLU A 319 -15.58 -18.13 -31.99
N ASN A 320 -15.16 -17.84 -30.75
CA ASN A 320 -14.43 -18.76 -29.90
C ASN A 320 -15.25 -20.01 -29.56
N LEU A 321 -16.53 -19.81 -29.22
CA LEU A 321 -17.44 -20.89 -28.88
C LEU A 321 -18.23 -21.41 -30.10
N ARG A 322 -18.05 -20.81 -31.28
CA ARG A 322 -18.76 -21.11 -32.54
C ARG A 322 -20.27 -21.21 -32.36
N LEU A 323 -20.86 -20.24 -31.65
CA LEU A 323 -22.28 -20.21 -31.34
C LEU A 323 -22.95 -18.94 -31.84
N PHE A 324 -24.22 -19.11 -32.21
CA PHE A 324 -25.17 -18.05 -32.53
C PHE A 324 -26.44 -18.33 -31.74
N ILE A 325 -26.81 -17.42 -30.85
CA ILE A 325 -27.95 -17.56 -29.95
C ILE A 325 -28.89 -16.37 -30.17
N GLU A 326 -30.12 -16.66 -30.59
CA GLU A 326 -31.19 -15.68 -30.57
C GLU A 326 -31.61 -15.44 -29.11
N LEU A 327 -31.66 -14.18 -28.70
CA LEU A 327 -32.03 -13.83 -27.33
C LEU A 327 -33.52 -13.54 -27.26
N HIS A 328 -34.17 -14.21 -26.31
CA HIS A 328 -35.51 -13.90 -25.88
C HIS A 328 -35.44 -13.43 -24.43
N LEU A 329 -35.98 -12.24 -24.19
CA LEU A 329 -35.98 -11.62 -22.87
C LEU A 329 -37.43 -11.43 -22.43
N GLU A 330 -37.72 -11.83 -21.20
CA GLU A 330 -38.97 -11.50 -20.53
C GLU A 330 -38.72 -10.31 -19.61
N VAL A 331 -39.70 -9.40 -19.55
CA VAL A 331 -39.60 -8.19 -18.74
C VAL A 331 -40.84 -8.00 -17.88
N ALA A 332 -40.66 -7.53 -16.65
CA ALA A 332 -41.76 -7.10 -15.79
C ALA A 332 -41.42 -5.82 -15.03
N TYR A 333 -42.45 -5.01 -14.81
CA TYR A 333 -42.34 -3.71 -14.15
C TYR A 333 -43.08 -3.71 -12.83
N HIS A 334 -42.55 -2.99 -11.84
CA HIS A 334 -43.23 -2.70 -10.59
C HIS A 334 -42.86 -1.30 -10.10
N GLU A 335 -43.85 -0.44 -9.95
CA GLU A 335 -43.71 0.90 -9.40
C GLU A 335 -44.02 0.93 -7.91
N ILE A 336 -43.31 1.79 -7.17
CA ILE A 336 -43.64 2.20 -5.81
C ILE A 336 -43.62 3.73 -5.76
N GLU A 337 -44.72 4.32 -5.27
CA GLU A 337 -44.76 5.75 -4.93
C GLU A 337 -43.97 6.02 -3.64
N LEU A 338 -43.27 7.15 -3.60
CA LEU A 338 -42.48 7.55 -2.44
C LEU A 338 -43.17 8.64 -1.64
N ASP A 339 -43.68 8.26 -0.47
CA ASP A 339 -44.13 9.20 0.57
C ASP A 339 -42.99 9.61 1.52
N GLU A 340 -42.01 8.72 1.71
CA GLU A 340 -40.83 8.88 2.57
C GLU A 340 -39.59 8.24 1.93
N GLU A 341 -38.43 8.30 2.59
CA GLU A 341 -37.22 7.59 2.14
C GLU A 341 -37.44 6.07 2.04
N LEU A 342 -36.89 5.45 0.99
CA LEU A 342 -37.02 4.01 0.76
C LEU A 342 -36.34 3.20 1.85
N THR A 343 -37.13 2.37 2.52
CA THR A 343 -36.59 1.33 3.39
C THR A 343 -36.07 0.16 2.57
N GLN A 344 -35.06 -0.54 3.10
CA GLN A 344 -34.60 -1.79 2.51
C GLN A 344 -35.75 -2.80 2.32
N HIS A 345 -36.69 -2.87 3.26
CA HIS A 345 -37.82 -3.81 3.18
C HIS A 345 -38.72 -3.55 1.97
N GLN A 346 -39.04 -2.28 1.69
CA GLN A 346 -39.83 -1.90 0.50
C GLN A 346 -39.11 -2.26 -0.80
N LEU A 347 -37.80 -2.02 -0.89
CA LEU A 347 -37.00 -2.42 -2.05
C LEU A 347 -36.99 -3.94 -2.27
N GLU A 348 -36.91 -4.72 -1.18
CA GLU A 348 -36.98 -6.18 -1.29
C GLU A 348 -38.35 -6.67 -1.74
N GLN A 349 -39.43 -6.05 -1.24
CA GLN A 349 -40.78 -6.35 -1.70
C GLN A 349 -40.99 -5.98 -3.17
N MET A 350 -40.46 -4.84 -3.61
CA MET A 350 -40.48 -4.39 -5.00
C MET A 350 -39.83 -5.41 -5.94
N LEU A 351 -38.58 -5.80 -5.63
CA LEU A 351 -37.83 -6.78 -6.40
C LEU A 351 -38.58 -8.12 -6.46
N ARG A 352 -39.16 -8.54 -5.32
CA ARG A 352 -39.96 -9.77 -5.25
C ARG A 352 -41.24 -9.67 -6.08
N ALA A 353 -41.94 -8.54 -6.05
CA ALA A 353 -43.17 -8.32 -6.81
C ALA A 353 -42.89 -8.32 -8.31
N ALA A 354 -41.81 -7.66 -8.76
CA ALA A 354 -41.37 -7.70 -10.15
C ALA A 354 -40.99 -9.13 -10.58
N TYR A 355 -40.25 -9.87 -9.74
CA TYR A 355 -39.90 -11.26 -10.00
C TYR A 355 -41.12 -12.19 -10.13
N LEU A 356 -42.12 -12.04 -9.24
CA LEU A 356 -43.34 -12.85 -9.30
C LEU A 356 -44.21 -12.54 -10.53
N LYS A 357 -44.10 -11.34 -11.10
CA LYS A 357 -44.76 -11.00 -12.36
C LYS A 357 -44.11 -11.68 -13.58
N LEU A 358 -42.79 -11.89 -13.56
CA LEU A 358 -42.07 -12.66 -14.59
C LEU A 358 -42.40 -14.14 -14.53
N HIS A 359 -42.43 -14.70 -13.32
CA HIS A 359 -42.73 -16.11 -13.10
C HIS A 359 -44.05 -16.25 -12.34
N PRO A 360 -45.20 -16.04 -13.02
CA PRO A 360 -46.48 -16.29 -12.41
C PRO A 360 -46.50 -17.76 -11.99
N VAL A 361 -46.54 -18.00 -10.68
CA VAL A 361 -46.70 -19.35 -10.15
C VAL A 361 -47.96 -19.90 -10.80
N SER A 362 -47.80 -20.93 -11.62
CA SER A 362 -48.92 -21.68 -12.18
C SER A 362 -49.66 -22.33 -11.02
N LEU A 363 -50.64 -21.61 -10.48
CA LEU A 363 -51.70 -22.14 -9.63
C LEU A 363 -52.59 -23.00 -10.52
N THR A 364 -52.08 -24.15 -10.94
CA THR A 364 -52.83 -25.17 -11.66
C THR A 364 -52.55 -26.51 -11.00
N GLY A 365 -53.56 -27.02 -10.29
CA GLY A 365 -53.73 -28.44 -9.94
C GLY A 365 -53.47 -28.78 -8.50
#